data_AF-T1AI15-F1
#
_entry.id   AF-T1AI15-F1
#
_cell.length_a   1.000
_cell.length_b   1.000
_cell.length_c   1.000
_cell.angle_alpha   90.00
_cell.angle_beta   90.00
_cell.angle_gamma   90.00
#
_symmetry.space_group_name_H-M   'P 1'
#
loop_
_entity.id
_entity.type
_entity.pdbx_description
1 polymer ?
#
loop_
_entity_poly.entity_id
_entity_poly.type
_entity_poly.pdbx_seq_one_letter_code
_entity_poly.pdbx_strand_id
1 'polypeptide(L)'
;MATTDTAAAPPRFDDLLGHPRPLWMLFMTEFWERFAFYGMRWALTLYIVAQFFNGAASGQGYASRAYGAFLALVYATAIFGGYVADRVIGYQRSILLGAAISALGYFMIVVPQQQIFLLGLATIIVGNGLFKPNISTMVGKLYAPGDARRDRGFTIFYMGINLGALVSPLITGWLASVISGTPLVQNYKAVFAATGVGMLISLLWFWVGRRQLQGIGTPPPAARHGGAMLAWVLLGAAVAVPIVYLLMAEVGAGVLAWILGALF
;
A
#
# COMPACT_ATOMS: atom_id res chain seq x y z
N MET A 1 41.72 0.69 -2.59
CA MET A 1 41.32 2.07 -2.91
C MET A 1 39.80 2.06 -3.07
N ALA A 2 39.07 2.39 -2.00
CA ALA A 2 37.60 2.40 -2.02
C ALA A 2 37.13 3.63 -2.77
N THR A 3 36.45 3.46 -3.89
CA THR A 3 35.73 4.54 -4.55
C THR A 3 34.61 4.98 -3.61
N THR A 4 34.81 6.09 -2.91
CA THR A 4 33.71 6.83 -2.28
C THR A 4 32.76 7.22 -3.39
N ASP A 5 31.68 6.45 -3.52
CA ASP A 5 30.52 6.80 -4.34
C ASP A 5 29.92 8.06 -3.71
N THR A 6 30.40 9.23 -4.15
CA THR A 6 29.81 10.52 -3.79
C THR A 6 28.39 10.48 -4.33
N ALA A 7 27.44 10.10 -3.48
CA ALA A 7 26.02 10.09 -3.81
C ALA A 7 25.69 11.43 -4.48
N ALA A 8 25.36 11.37 -5.78
CA ALA A 8 25.11 12.55 -6.58
C ALA A 8 24.06 13.41 -5.87
N ALA A 9 24.33 14.71 -5.72
CA ALA A 9 23.39 15.64 -5.12
C ALA A 9 22.04 15.55 -5.88
N PRO A 10 20.90 15.53 -5.17
CA PRO A 10 19.60 15.49 -5.82
C PRO A 10 19.45 16.74 -6.71
N PRO A 11 18.66 16.63 -7.79
CA PRO A 11 18.42 17.76 -8.66
C PRO A 11 17.74 18.90 -7.90
N ARG A 12 17.93 20.14 -8.37
CA ARG A 12 17.39 21.32 -7.71
C ARG A 12 15.88 21.42 -7.92
N PHE A 13 15.14 21.39 -6.83
CA PHE A 13 13.69 21.60 -6.82
C PHE A 13 13.36 23.05 -6.46
N ASP A 14 12.26 23.55 -6.99
CA ASP A 14 11.58 24.68 -6.36
C ASP A 14 11.04 24.22 -5.00
N ASP A 15 11.11 25.10 -4.00
CA ASP A 15 10.55 24.84 -2.69
C ASP A 15 9.09 25.33 -2.60
N LEU A 16 8.27 24.59 -1.87
CA LEU A 16 6.93 24.98 -1.44
C LEU A 16 6.86 24.78 0.08
N LEU A 17 6.47 25.83 0.81
CA LEU A 17 6.43 25.85 2.27
C LEU A 17 7.78 25.39 2.90
N GLY A 18 8.90 25.78 2.29
CA GLY A 18 10.25 25.50 2.78
C GLY A 18 10.78 24.09 2.47
N HIS A 19 10.05 23.27 1.71
CA HIS A 19 10.46 21.92 1.33
C HIS A 19 10.36 21.68 -0.19
N PRO A 20 11.14 20.75 -0.76
CA PRO A 20 11.06 20.42 -2.18
C PRO A 20 9.64 20.14 -2.64
N ARG A 21 9.19 20.78 -3.72
CA ARG A 21 7.82 20.59 -4.27
C ARG A 21 7.37 19.12 -4.41
N PRO A 22 8.22 18.16 -4.83
CA PRO A 22 7.81 16.77 -4.90
C PRO A 22 7.39 16.15 -3.56
N LEU A 23 7.80 16.70 -2.41
CA LEU A 23 7.35 16.22 -1.09
C LEU A 23 5.82 16.22 -1.01
N TRP A 24 5.16 17.26 -1.54
CA TRP A 24 3.72 17.45 -1.42
C TRP A 24 2.92 16.48 -2.28
N MET A 25 3.47 16.06 -3.43
CA MET A 25 2.83 15.01 -4.22
C MET A 25 3.01 13.64 -3.56
N LEU A 26 4.16 13.37 -2.94
CA LEU A 26 4.37 12.14 -2.14
C LEU A 26 3.47 12.10 -0.91
N PHE A 27 3.32 13.23 -0.21
CA PHE A 27 2.38 13.39 0.89
C PHE A 27 0.96 13.01 0.48
N MET A 28 0.46 13.57 -0.62
CA MET A 28 -0.91 13.32 -1.06
C MET A 28 -1.11 11.90 -1.60
N THR A 29 -0.11 11.35 -2.29
CA THR A 29 -0.13 9.93 -2.68
C THR A 29 -0.22 9.01 -1.46
N GLU A 30 0.57 9.25 -0.42
CA GLU A 30 0.54 8.48 0.83
C GLU A 30 -0.79 8.70 1.58
N PHE A 31 -1.29 9.94 1.66
CA PHE A 31 -2.59 10.25 2.27
C PHE A 31 -3.71 9.39 1.70
N TRP A 32 -3.83 9.33 0.36
CA TRP A 32 -4.89 8.56 -0.30
C TRP A 32 -4.72 7.05 -0.18
N GLU A 33 -3.48 6.57 -0.19
CA GLU A 33 -3.21 5.15 0.02
C GLU A 33 -3.52 4.73 1.47
N ARG A 34 -3.19 5.58 2.44
CA ARG A 34 -3.58 5.38 3.85
C ARG A 34 -5.08 5.53 4.05
N PHE A 35 -5.73 6.42 3.30
CA PHE A 35 -7.19 6.52 3.29
C PHE A 35 -7.81 5.17 2.87
N ALA A 36 -7.33 4.58 1.77
CA ALA A 36 -7.82 3.28 1.33
C ALA A 36 -7.57 2.18 2.37
N PHE A 37 -6.35 2.14 2.92
CA PHE A 37 -5.94 1.12 3.89
C PHE A 37 -6.76 1.17 5.18
N TYR A 38 -6.86 2.33 5.82
CA TYR A 38 -7.56 2.46 7.10
C TYR A 38 -9.08 2.37 6.94
N GLY A 39 -9.63 2.78 5.79
CA GLY A 39 -11.06 2.68 5.49
C GLY A 39 -11.52 1.24 5.35
N MET A 40 -10.70 0.40 4.73
CA MET A 40 -10.97 -1.04 4.68
C MET A 40 -10.74 -1.67 6.06
N ARG A 41 -9.67 -1.28 6.76
CA ARG A 41 -9.20 -1.92 7.99
C ARG A 41 -10.21 -1.88 9.13
N TRP A 42 -10.92 -0.76 9.35
CA TRP A 42 -11.92 -0.68 10.42
C TRP A 42 -13.14 -1.58 10.12
N ALA A 43 -13.51 -1.70 8.85
CA ALA A 43 -14.66 -2.48 8.40
C ALA A 43 -14.35 -3.97 8.28
N LEU A 44 -13.08 -4.36 8.15
CA LEU A 44 -12.68 -5.71 7.75
C LEU A 44 -13.26 -6.82 8.62
N THR A 45 -13.04 -6.76 9.94
CA THR A 45 -13.49 -7.81 10.87
C THR A 45 -15.00 -7.83 10.99
N LEU A 46 -15.63 -6.65 11.07
CA LEU A 46 -17.07 -6.50 11.13
C LEU A 46 -17.76 -7.08 9.90
N TYR A 47 -17.22 -6.78 8.71
CA TYR A 47 -17.74 -7.29 7.45
C TYR A 47 -17.63 -8.81 7.36
N ILE A 48 -16.49 -9.39 7.74
CA ILE A 48 -16.31 -10.84 7.71
C ILE A 48 -17.39 -11.53 8.56
N VAL A 49 -17.59 -11.08 9.80
CA VAL A 49 -18.58 -11.68 10.70
C VAL A 49 -20.01 -11.47 10.16
N ALA A 50 -20.33 -10.26 9.72
CA ALA A 50 -21.66 -9.93 9.22
C ALA A 50 -22.01 -10.68 7.91
N GLN A 51 -21.10 -10.70 6.94
CA GLN A 51 -21.35 -11.20 5.59
C GLN A 51 -21.18 -12.72 5.47
N PHE A 52 -20.15 -13.31 6.09
CA PHE A 52 -19.80 -14.72 5.88
C PHE A 52 -20.26 -15.64 7.02
N PHE A 53 -20.63 -15.06 8.17
CA PHE A 53 -21.09 -15.80 9.34
C PHE A 53 -22.47 -15.34 9.83
N ASN A 54 -23.20 -14.53 9.04
CA ASN A 54 -24.52 -14.00 9.39
C ASN A 54 -24.58 -13.31 10.77
N GLY A 55 -23.49 -12.66 11.18
CA GLY A 55 -23.38 -12.00 12.49
C GLY A 55 -23.09 -12.95 13.67
N ALA A 56 -22.91 -14.24 13.44
CA ALA A 56 -22.70 -15.21 14.50
C ALA A 56 -21.32 -15.05 15.18
N ALA A 57 -21.28 -15.25 16.50
CA ALA A 57 -20.05 -15.20 17.29
C ALA A 57 -18.97 -16.19 16.83
N SER A 58 -19.37 -17.31 16.21
CA SER A 58 -18.45 -18.30 15.61
C SER A 58 -17.53 -17.69 14.54
N GLY A 59 -17.94 -16.60 13.89
CA GLY A 59 -17.14 -15.90 12.89
C GLY A 59 -16.02 -15.03 13.47
N GLN A 60 -16.10 -14.63 14.75
CA GLN A 60 -15.14 -13.70 15.35
C GLN A 60 -13.71 -14.26 15.37
N GLY A 61 -13.57 -15.56 15.68
CA GLY A 61 -12.27 -16.24 15.66
C GLY A 61 -11.65 -16.26 14.27
N TYR A 62 -12.45 -16.52 13.23
CA TYR A 62 -12.00 -16.47 11.85
C TYR A 62 -11.61 -15.04 11.43
N ALA A 63 -12.46 -14.04 11.73
CA ALA A 63 -12.22 -12.64 11.41
C ALA A 63 -10.93 -12.11 12.06
N SER A 64 -10.70 -12.44 13.33
CA SER A 64 -9.48 -12.06 14.06
C SER A 64 -8.22 -12.67 13.43
N ARG A 65 -8.25 -13.96 13.07
CA ARG A 65 -7.14 -14.62 12.37
C ARG A 65 -6.88 -14.01 10.99
N ALA A 66 -7.92 -13.78 10.20
CA ALA A 66 -7.78 -13.16 8.88
C ALA A 66 -7.20 -11.74 8.98
N TYR A 67 -7.65 -10.94 9.94
CA TYR A 67 -7.12 -9.60 10.20
C TYR A 67 -5.66 -9.62 10.66
N GLY A 68 -5.31 -10.52 11.59
CA GLY A 68 -3.92 -10.71 12.04
C GLY A 68 -3.01 -11.14 10.90
N ALA A 69 -3.43 -12.11 10.10
CA ALA A 69 -2.70 -12.59 8.94
C ALA A 69 -2.50 -11.50 7.89
N PHE A 70 -3.55 -10.72 7.63
CA PHE A 70 -3.48 -9.57 6.72
C PHE A 70 -2.39 -8.59 7.15
N LEU A 71 -2.40 -8.14 8.41
CA LEU A 71 -1.41 -7.17 8.89
C LEU A 71 0.02 -7.72 8.87
N ALA A 72 0.19 -8.97 9.34
CA ALA A 72 1.47 -9.67 9.31
C ALA A 72 2.08 -9.70 7.90
N LEU A 73 1.30 -10.13 6.92
CA LEU A 73 1.76 -10.32 5.55
C LEU A 73 1.99 -8.99 4.83
N VAL A 74 1.26 -7.92 5.17
CA VAL A 74 1.58 -6.56 4.69
C VAL A 74 3.01 -6.16 5.08
N TYR A 75 3.43 -6.42 6.31
CA TYR A 75 4.79 -6.10 6.74
C TYR A 75 5.84 -7.04 6.11
N ALA A 76 5.55 -8.34 6.03
CA ALA A 76 6.47 -9.31 5.43
C ALA A 76 6.75 -9.00 3.94
N THR A 77 5.69 -8.71 3.17
CA THR A 77 5.82 -8.43 1.73
C THR A 77 6.53 -7.11 1.41
N ALA A 78 6.53 -6.14 2.35
CA ALA A 78 7.26 -4.89 2.20
C ALA A 78 8.79 -5.08 2.08
N ILE A 79 9.36 -6.11 2.72
CA ILE A 79 10.79 -6.43 2.60
C ILE A 79 11.15 -6.72 1.14
N PHE A 80 10.36 -7.58 0.50
CA PHE A 80 10.59 -7.98 -0.89
C PHE A 80 10.36 -6.83 -1.87
N GLY A 81 9.35 -6.00 -1.64
CA GLY A 81 9.06 -4.89 -2.55
C GLY A 81 10.12 -3.78 -2.53
N GLY A 82 10.81 -3.57 -1.40
CA GLY A 82 11.99 -2.70 -1.34
C GLY A 82 13.13 -3.23 -2.21
N TYR A 83 13.45 -4.52 -2.08
CA TYR A 83 14.47 -5.18 -2.90
C TYR A 83 14.18 -5.09 -4.40
N VAL A 84 12.92 -5.34 -4.80
CA VAL A 84 12.48 -5.25 -6.21
C VAL A 84 12.68 -3.84 -6.77
N ALA A 85 12.35 -2.80 -6.01
CA ALA A 85 12.56 -1.43 -6.44
C ALA A 85 14.04 -1.05 -6.54
N ASP A 86 14.84 -1.46 -5.55
CA ASP A 86 16.27 -1.15 -5.49
C ASP A 86 17.06 -1.79 -6.63
N ARG A 87 16.72 -3.03 -7.00
CA ARG A 87 17.54 -3.86 -7.89
C ARG A 87 16.96 -4.08 -9.29
N VAL A 88 15.64 -3.93 -9.47
CA VAL A 88 14.96 -4.43 -10.69
C VAL A 88 14.30 -3.30 -11.49
N ILE A 89 13.27 -2.64 -10.95
CA ILE A 89 12.41 -1.74 -11.75
C ILE A 89 12.46 -0.26 -11.33
N GLY A 90 13.11 0.07 -10.21
CA GLY A 90 13.12 1.42 -9.65
C GLY A 90 11.84 1.73 -8.85
N TYR A 91 11.96 2.68 -7.92
CA TYR A 91 10.90 3.04 -6.97
C TYR A 91 9.64 3.57 -7.67
N GLN A 92 9.78 4.42 -8.70
CA GLN A 92 8.60 4.98 -9.37
C GLN A 92 7.72 3.88 -9.99
N ARG A 93 8.33 2.91 -10.68
CA ARG A 93 7.59 1.80 -11.31
C ARG A 93 7.01 0.86 -10.26
N SER A 94 7.76 0.56 -9.20
CA SER A 94 7.28 -0.27 -8.11
C SER A 94 6.04 0.34 -7.43
N ILE A 95 6.06 1.65 -7.16
CA ILE A 95 4.93 2.34 -6.53
C ILE A 95 3.69 2.35 -7.43
N LEU A 96 3.85 2.63 -8.73
CA LEU A 96 2.72 2.60 -9.67
C LEU A 96 2.12 1.20 -9.78
N LEU A 97 2.98 0.18 -9.89
CA LEU A 97 2.55 -1.20 -9.99
C LEU A 97 1.85 -1.65 -8.71
N GLY A 98 2.46 -1.37 -7.55
CA GLY A 98 1.88 -1.66 -6.24
C GLY A 98 0.55 -0.95 -6.01
N ALA A 99 0.43 0.30 -6.47
CA ALA A 99 -0.82 1.05 -6.40
C ALA A 99 -1.91 0.47 -7.31
N ALA A 100 -1.57 0.07 -8.53
CA ALA A 100 -2.51 -0.55 -9.46
C ALA A 100 -2.99 -1.93 -8.96
N ILE A 101 -2.08 -2.77 -8.48
CA ILE A 101 -2.41 -4.07 -7.89
C ILE A 101 -3.30 -3.88 -6.66
N SER A 102 -2.93 -2.97 -5.75
CA SER A 102 -3.74 -2.65 -4.56
C SER A 102 -5.15 -2.19 -4.95
N ALA A 103 -5.28 -1.30 -5.94
CA ALA A 103 -6.58 -0.81 -6.40
C ALA A 103 -7.47 -1.96 -6.89
N LEU A 104 -6.89 -2.89 -7.67
CA LEU A 104 -7.58 -4.10 -8.13
C LEU A 104 -8.09 -4.92 -6.93
N GLY A 105 -7.23 -5.16 -5.94
CA GLY A 105 -7.62 -5.86 -4.72
C GLY A 105 -8.74 -5.16 -3.92
N TYR A 106 -8.73 -3.83 -3.82
CA TYR A 106 -9.80 -3.08 -3.16
C TYR A 106 -11.15 -3.20 -3.89
N PHE A 107 -11.17 -3.30 -5.23
CA PHE A 107 -12.41 -3.57 -5.94
C PHE A 107 -12.86 -5.04 -5.83
N MET A 108 -11.93 -5.98 -5.71
CA MET A 108 -12.26 -7.39 -5.49
C MET A 108 -13.00 -7.61 -4.17
N ILE A 109 -12.58 -6.94 -3.09
CA ILE A 109 -13.24 -7.08 -1.77
C ILE A 109 -14.67 -6.49 -1.70
N VAL A 110 -15.11 -5.75 -2.74
CA VAL A 110 -16.51 -5.30 -2.88
C VAL A 110 -17.45 -6.47 -3.17
N VAL A 111 -16.92 -7.53 -3.83
CA VAL A 111 -17.70 -8.71 -4.19
C VAL A 111 -17.97 -9.55 -2.93
N PRO A 112 -19.24 -9.82 -2.58
CA PRO A 112 -19.61 -10.48 -1.33
C PRO A 112 -19.43 -12.01 -1.38
N GLN A 113 -18.27 -12.46 -1.86
CA GLN A 113 -17.90 -13.88 -1.92
C GLN A 113 -16.58 -14.08 -1.18
N GLN A 114 -16.56 -14.96 -0.18
CA GLN A 114 -15.42 -15.12 0.73
C GLN A 114 -14.10 -15.43 0.02
N GLN A 115 -14.13 -16.26 -1.03
CA GLN A 115 -12.93 -16.58 -1.82
C GLN A 115 -12.38 -15.36 -2.56
N ILE A 116 -13.25 -14.59 -3.24
CA ILE A 116 -12.86 -13.37 -3.93
C ILE A 116 -12.39 -12.30 -2.94
N PHE A 117 -13.03 -12.22 -1.77
CA PHE A 117 -12.64 -11.32 -0.71
C PHE A 117 -11.23 -11.61 -0.19
N LEU A 118 -10.93 -12.87 0.15
CA LEU A 118 -9.58 -13.27 0.56
C LEU A 118 -8.55 -13.04 -0.55
N LEU A 119 -8.91 -13.32 -1.81
CA LEU A 119 -8.04 -13.05 -2.95
C LEU A 119 -7.79 -11.55 -3.12
N GLY A 120 -8.79 -10.72 -2.87
CA GLY A 120 -8.67 -9.26 -2.84
C GLY A 120 -7.72 -8.79 -1.74
N LEU A 121 -7.82 -9.33 -0.52
CA LEU A 121 -6.88 -9.04 0.57
C LEU A 121 -5.44 -9.46 0.23
N ALA A 122 -5.26 -10.65 -0.34
CA ALA A 122 -3.95 -11.12 -0.82
C ALA A 122 -3.37 -10.18 -1.90
N THR A 123 -4.21 -9.72 -2.81
CA THR A 123 -3.85 -8.75 -3.85
C THR A 123 -3.45 -7.41 -3.24
N ILE A 124 -4.19 -6.90 -2.25
CA ILE A 124 -3.84 -5.68 -1.50
C ILE A 124 -2.49 -5.84 -0.80
N ILE A 125 -2.24 -6.97 -0.15
CA ILE A 125 -0.95 -7.25 0.53
C ILE A 125 0.22 -7.12 -0.45
N VAL A 126 0.16 -7.83 -1.58
CA VAL A 126 1.24 -7.82 -2.60
C VAL A 126 1.42 -6.41 -3.17
N GLY A 127 0.32 -5.71 -3.47
CA GLY A 127 0.37 -4.33 -3.93
C GLY A 127 0.99 -3.39 -2.89
N ASN A 128 0.65 -3.55 -1.61
CA ASN A 128 1.21 -2.76 -0.52
C ASN A 128 2.72 -2.97 -0.39
N GLY A 129 3.17 -4.23 -0.50
CA GLY A 129 4.58 -4.59 -0.45
C GLY A 129 5.41 -3.83 -1.48
N LEU A 130 4.91 -3.66 -2.71
CA LEU A 130 5.58 -2.91 -3.78
C LEU A 130 5.46 -1.38 -3.64
N PHE A 131 4.51 -0.88 -2.86
CA PHE A 131 4.23 0.55 -2.69
C PHE A 131 4.94 1.14 -1.46
N LYS A 132 4.64 0.59 -0.29
CA LYS A 132 4.92 1.15 1.04
C LYS A 132 6.39 1.43 1.34
N PRO A 133 7.33 0.47 1.19
CA PRO A 133 8.73 0.75 1.48
C PRO A 133 9.29 1.82 0.54
N ASN A 134 8.84 1.81 -0.71
CA ASN A 134 9.43 2.58 -1.79
C ASN A 134 9.06 4.05 -1.78
N ILE A 135 7.81 4.37 -1.39
CA ILE A 135 7.37 5.76 -1.32
C ILE A 135 8.10 6.53 -0.21
N SER A 136 8.34 5.89 0.94
CA SER A 136 9.14 6.46 2.03
C SER A 136 10.61 6.67 1.61
N THR A 137 11.19 5.71 0.88
CA THR A 137 12.55 5.86 0.34
C THR A 137 12.67 7.06 -0.60
N MET A 138 11.66 7.34 -1.43
CA MET A 138 11.70 8.50 -2.32
C MET A 138 11.72 9.83 -1.57
N VAL A 139 11.01 9.95 -0.43
CA VAL A 139 11.08 11.16 0.41
C VAL A 139 12.52 11.43 0.83
N GLY A 140 13.23 10.40 1.29
CA GLY A 140 14.63 10.51 1.68
C GLY A 140 15.55 10.95 0.53
N LYS A 141 15.25 10.53 -0.70
CA LYS A 141 16.04 10.90 -1.89
C LYS A 141 15.81 12.34 -2.37
N LEU A 142 14.79 13.05 -1.88
CA LEU A 142 14.57 14.47 -2.22
C LEU A 142 15.61 15.40 -1.60
N TYR A 143 16.31 14.95 -0.57
CA TYR A 143 17.21 15.77 0.24
C TYR A 143 18.65 15.33 0.05
N ALA A 144 19.57 16.30 -0.04
CA ALA A 144 21.00 16.00 -0.09
C ALA A 144 21.48 15.41 1.25
N PRO A 145 22.56 14.60 1.25
CA PRO A 145 23.21 14.20 2.49
C PRO A 145 23.55 15.43 3.36
N GLY A 146 23.10 15.44 4.62
CA GLY A 146 23.32 16.54 5.55
C GLY A 146 22.29 17.69 5.50
N ASP A 147 21.27 17.64 4.64
CA ASP A 147 20.20 18.66 4.64
C ASP A 147 19.32 18.55 5.90
N ALA A 148 19.39 19.57 6.77
CA ALA A 148 18.63 19.65 8.03
C ALA A 148 17.10 19.68 7.84
N ARG A 149 16.60 19.88 6.61
CA ARG A 149 15.17 19.81 6.31
C ARG A 149 14.67 18.37 6.16
N ARG A 150 15.56 17.40 5.97
CA ARG A 150 15.19 16.00 5.72
C ARG A 150 14.25 15.45 6.80
N ASP A 151 14.60 15.61 8.07
CA ASP A 151 13.82 15.07 9.19
C ASP A 151 12.44 15.72 9.28
N ARG A 152 12.36 17.05 9.12
CA ARG A 152 11.09 17.78 9.03
C ARG A 152 10.26 17.35 7.81
N GLY A 153 10.92 17.02 6.70
CA GLY A 153 10.29 16.46 5.51
C GLY A 153 9.62 15.11 5.79
N PHE A 154 10.29 14.22 6.53
CA PHE A 154 9.70 12.96 6.99
C PHE A 154 8.52 13.21 7.96
N THR A 155 8.63 14.18 8.88
CA THR A 155 7.52 14.54 9.76
C THR A 155 6.30 15.01 8.96
N ILE A 156 6.47 15.86 7.95
CA ILE A 156 5.39 16.29 7.05
C ILE A 156 4.80 15.07 6.33
N PHE A 157 5.63 14.20 5.76
CA PHE A 157 5.16 12.98 5.10
C PHE A 157 4.32 12.09 6.04
N TYR A 158 4.76 11.90 7.29
CA TYR A 158 4.02 11.13 8.30
C TYR A 158 2.72 11.81 8.73
N MET A 159 2.61 13.13 8.68
CA MET A 159 1.33 13.81 8.87
C MET A 159 0.31 13.41 7.80
N GLY A 160 0.74 13.11 6.58
CA GLY A 160 -0.13 12.57 5.53
C GLY A 160 -0.72 11.21 5.90
N ILE A 161 0.10 10.36 6.54
CA ILE A 161 -0.34 9.06 7.05
C ILE A 161 -1.43 9.22 8.11
N ASN A 162 -1.15 10.05 9.11
CA ASN A 162 -2.07 10.28 10.23
C ASN A 162 -3.39 10.91 9.74
N LEU A 163 -3.31 11.88 8.83
CA LEU A 163 -4.50 12.53 8.28
C LEU A 163 -5.35 11.55 7.45
N GLY A 164 -4.73 10.71 6.63
CA GLY A 164 -5.44 9.68 5.87
C GLY A 164 -6.11 8.65 6.79
N ALA A 165 -5.41 8.23 7.84
CA ALA A 165 -5.94 7.31 8.86
C ALA A 165 -7.09 7.91 9.68
N LEU A 166 -7.07 9.22 9.93
CA LEU A 166 -8.13 9.94 10.65
C LEU A 166 -9.36 10.15 9.76
N VAL A 167 -9.17 10.68 8.56
CA VAL A 167 -10.25 11.07 7.65
C VAL A 167 -11.00 9.85 7.13
N SER A 168 -10.30 8.75 6.90
CA SER A 168 -10.89 7.60 6.23
C SER A 168 -12.05 6.93 6.97
N PRO A 169 -11.91 6.52 8.26
CA PRO A 169 -13.02 5.94 9.00
C PRO A 169 -14.19 6.91 9.18
N LEU A 170 -13.95 8.23 9.23
CA LEU A 170 -15.03 9.22 9.31
C LEU A 170 -15.86 9.25 8.03
N ILE A 171 -15.21 9.35 6.87
CA ILE A 171 -15.91 9.38 5.57
C ILE A 171 -16.54 8.02 5.27
N THR A 172 -15.78 6.93 5.39
CA THR A 172 -16.28 5.59 5.07
C THR A 172 -17.32 5.11 6.10
N GLY A 173 -17.19 5.46 7.37
CA GLY A 173 -18.20 5.20 8.39
C GLY A 173 -19.50 5.98 8.14
N TRP A 174 -19.40 7.24 7.70
CA TRP A 174 -20.56 8.03 7.26
C TRP A 174 -21.22 7.44 6.01
N LEU A 175 -20.44 7.03 5.00
CA LEU A 175 -20.97 6.32 3.84
C LEU A 175 -21.69 5.03 4.26
N ALA A 176 -21.15 4.32 5.26
CA ALA A 176 -21.77 3.13 5.81
C ALA A 176 -23.06 3.39 6.59
N SER A 177 -23.32 4.63 7.05
CA SER A 177 -24.53 4.95 7.84
C SER A 177 -25.65 5.58 7.00
N VAL A 178 -25.31 6.34 5.95
CA VAL A 178 -26.29 7.13 5.19
C VAL A 178 -26.88 6.39 3.99
N ILE A 179 -26.17 5.41 3.43
CA ILE A 179 -26.54 4.86 2.12
C ILE A 179 -27.76 3.92 2.16
N SER A 180 -28.17 3.33 3.29
CA SER A 180 -29.32 2.40 3.28
C SER A 180 -30.15 2.33 4.56
N GLY A 181 -31.47 2.46 4.41
CA GLY A 181 -32.48 2.03 5.39
C GLY A 181 -32.77 0.52 5.37
N THR A 182 -31.76 -0.33 5.17
CA THR A 182 -31.83 -1.80 5.09
C THR A 182 -30.57 -2.45 5.71
N PRO A 183 -30.54 -3.78 5.98
CA PRO A 183 -29.60 -4.42 6.91
C PRO A 183 -28.11 -4.10 6.70
N LEU A 184 -27.37 -4.04 7.81
CA LEU A 184 -25.93 -3.74 8.01
C LEU A 184 -24.94 -4.24 6.93
N VAL A 185 -25.30 -5.29 6.19
CA VAL A 185 -24.44 -5.98 5.23
C VAL A 185 -24.26 -5.20 3.91
N GLN A 186 -25.26 -4.43 3.46
CA GLN A 186 -25.16 -3.70 2.17
C GLN A 186 -24.24 -2.48 2.21
N ASN A 187 -24.02 -1.91 3.40
CA ASN A 187 -23.29 -0.66 3.57
C ASN A 187 -21.76 -0.82 3.46
N TYR A 188 -21.23 -2.00 3.77
CA TYR A 188 -19.78 -2.27 3.64
C TYR A 188 -19.28 -2.27 2.19
N LYS A 189 -20.15 -2.56 1.21
CA LYS A 189 -19.78 -2.46 -0.20
C LYS A 189 -19.42 -1.04 -0.59
N ALA A 190 -20.18 -0.05 -0.10
CA ALA A 190 -19.89 1.36 -0.32
C ALA A 190 -18.56 1.77 0.33
N VAL A 191 -18.26 1.25 1.53
CA VAL A 191 -16.96 1.41 2.18
C VAL A 191 -15.83 0.91 1.30
N PHE A 192 -15.91 -0.34 0.85
CA PHE A 192 -14.84 -0.94 0.04
C PHE A 192 -14.71 -0.27 -1.33
N ALA A 193 -15.82 0.11 -1.96
CA ALA A 193 -15.80 0.88 -3.20
C ALA A 193 -15.10 2.24 -3.01
N ALA A 194 -15.40 2.95 -1.92
CA ALA A 194 -14.74 4.22 -1.59
C ALA A 194 -13.23 4.03 -1.34
N THR A 195 -12.81 2.93 -0.70
CA THR A 195 -11.38 2.63 -0.52
C THR A 195 -10.68 2.33 -1.84
N GLY A 196 -11.34 1.61 -2.76
CA GLY A 196 -10.83 1.38 -4.11
C GLY A 196 -10.68 2.67 -4.91
N VAL A 197 -11.67 3.57 -4.83
CA VAL A 197 -11.57 4.91 -5.42
C VAL A 197 -10.41 5.71 -4.80
N GLY A 198 -10.25 5.69 -3.48
CA GLY A 198 -9.11 6.34 -2.81
C GLY A 198 -7.76 5.82 -3.32
N MET A 199 -7.64 4.51 -3.51
CA MET A 199 -6.43 3.91 -4.08
C MET A 199 -6.20 4.32 -5.55
N LEU A 200 -7.25 4.42 -6.37
CA LEU A 200 -7.15 4.94 -7.74
C LEU A 200 -6.71 6.40 -7.77
N ILE A 201 -7.21 7.22 -6.85
CA ILE A 201 -6.77 8.61 -6.71
C ILE A 201 -5.29 8.64 -6.34
N SER A 202 -4.82 7.81 -5.40
CA SER A 202 -3.40 7.69 -5.06
C SER A 202 -2.54 7.33 -6.29
N LEU A 203 -2.96 6.32 -7.05
CA LEU A 203 -2.31 5.88 -8.28
C LEU A 203 -2.21 7.01 -9.31
N LEU A 204 -3.34 7.66 -9.62
CA LEU A 204 -3.40 8.73 -10.61
C LEU A 204 -2.58 9.95 -10.16
N TRP A 205 -2.70 10.32 -8.89
CA TRP A 205 -1.96 11.42 -8.29
C TRP A 205 -0.45 11.21 -8.41
N PHE A 206 0.01 10.00 -8.10
CA PHE A 206 1.42 9.65 -8.25
C PHE A 206 1.85 9.63 -9.72
N TRP A 207 1.02 9.08 -10.61
CA TRP A 207 1.31 8.99 -12.04
C TRP A 207 1.49 10.37 -12.69
N VAL A 208 0.66 11.35 -12.33
CA VAL A 208 0.82 12.75 -12.78
C VAL A 208 1.99 13.42 -12.05
N GLY A 209 2.04 13.30 -10.73
CA GLY A 209 2.99 13.99 -9.86
C GLY A 209 4.45 13.58 -10.05
N ARG A 210 4.72 12.33 -10.45
CA ARG A 210 6.10 11.81 -10.64
C ARG A 210 6.94 12.62 -11.63
N ARG A 211 6.32 13.40 -12.53
CA ARG A 211 7.03 14.31 -13.44
C ARG A 211 7.88 15.34 -12.69
N GLN A 212 7.49 15.68 -11.46
CA GLN A 212 8.21 16.60 -10.59
C GLN A 212 9.48 15.99 -9.98
N LEU A 213 9.66 14.66 -9.99
CA LEU A 213 10.79 13.97 -9.37
C LEU A 213 12.11 14.15 -10.12
N GLN A 214 12.10 14.71 -11.33
CA GLN A 214 13.30 14.98 -12.14
C GLN A 214 14.29 13.79 -12.22
N GLY A 215 13.76 12.57 -12.36
CA GLY A 215 14.56 11.34 -12.47
C GLY A 215 14.82 10.60 -11.15
N ILE A 216 14.50 11.19 -9.98
CA ILE A 216 14.60 10.50 -8.69
C ILE A 216 13.75 9.23 -8.71
N GLY A 217 14.39 8.11 -8.37
CA GLY A 217 13.74 6.81 -8.25
C GLY A 217 13.41 6.12 -9.57
N THR A 218 13.99 6.61 -10.67
CA THR A 218 14.04 5.87 -11.94
C THR A 218 15.11 4.78 -11.88
N PRO A 219 14.95 3.66 -12.63
CA PRO A 219 15.95 2.59 -12.63
C PRO A 219 17.32 3.07 -13.15
N PRO A 220 18.44 2.51 -12.66
CA PRO A 220 19.78 2.86 -13.11
C PRO A 220 19.94 2.75 -14.64
N PRO A 221 20.77 3.57 -15.30
CA PRO A 221 20.97 3.52 -16.75
C PRO A 221 21.39 2.14 -17.28
N ALA A 222 22.17 1.37 -16.52
CA ALA A 222 22.59 0.01 -16.86
C ALA A 222 21.46 -1.04 -16.73
N ALA A 223 20.41 -0.75 -15.97
CA ALA A 223 19.25 -1.61 -15.75
C ALA A 223 18.10 -1.32 -16.74
N ARG A 224 18.38 -0.65 -17.88
CA ARG A 224 17.40 -0.25 -18.92
C ARG A 224 16.74 -1.42 -19.69
N HIS A 225 16.55 -2.59 -19.08
CA HIS A 225 15.76 -3.71 -19.61
C HIS A 225 14.25 -3.53 -19.33
N GLY A 226 13.75 -2.30 -19.50
CA GLY A 226 12.60 -1.77 -18.76
C GLY A 226 11.28 -2.52 -18.92
N GLY A 227 10.96 -3.03 -20.11
CA GLY A 227 9.71 -3.77 -20.35
C GLY A 227 9.75 -5.20 -19.84
N ALA A 228 10.84 -5.93 -20.13
CA ALA A 228 10.99 -7.34 -19.73
C ALA A 228 11.04 -7.48 -18.20
N MET A 229 11.77 -6.61 -17.51
CA MET A 229 11.83 -6.63 -16.05
C MET A 229 10.49 -6.28 -15.39
N LEU A 230 9.73 -5.36 -15.99
CA LEU A 230 8.38 -5.05 -15.52
C LEU A 230 7.44 -6.25 -15.68
N ALA A 231 7.54 -6.99 -16.79
CA ALA A 231 6.80 -8.22 -17.01
C ALA A 231 7.16 -9.30 -15.98
N TRP A 232 8.44 -9.45 -15.64
CA TRP A 232 8.88 -10.36 -14.58
C TRP A 232 8.34 -9.99 -13.21
N VAL A 233 8.31 -8.71 -12.85
CA VAL A 233 7.72 -8.28 -11.58
C VAL A 233 6.20 -8.49 -11.58
N LEU A 234 5.52 -8.25 -12.71
CA LEU A 234 4.09 -8.55 -12.86
C LEU A 234 3.81 -10.06 -12.70
N LEU A 235 4.61 -10.92 -13.34
CA LEU A 235 4.52 -12.37 -13.18
C LEU A 235 4.79 -12.78 -11.73
N GLY A 236 5.83 -12.21 -11.11
CA GLY A 236 6.16 -12.43 -9.71
C GLY A 236 5.01 -12.03 -8.78
N ALA A 237 4.36 -10.89 -9.04
CA ALA A 237 3.18 -10.48 -8.30
C ALA A 237 1.99 -11.42 -8.53
N ALA A 238 1.75 -11.85 -9.77
CA ALA A 238 0.70 -12.81 -10.10
C ALA A 238 0.90 -14.18 -9.42
N VAL A 239 2.15 -14.60 -9.19
CA VAL A 239 2.51 -15.80 -8.42
C VAL A 239 2.46 -15.54 -6.91
N ALA A 240 2.83 -14.35 -6.44
CA ALA A 240 2.79 -14.00 -5.03
C ALA A 240 1.36 -13.95 -4.47
N VAL A 241 0.39 -13.47 -5.26
CA VAL A 241 -1.02 -13.38 -4.83
C VAL A 241 -1.59 -14.74 -4.38
N PRO A 242 -1.54 -15.84 -5.15
CA PRO A 242 -2.04 -17.13 -4.70
C PRO A 242 -1.23 -17.69 -3.51
N ILE A 243 0.07 -17.43 -3.42
CA ILE A 243 0.87 -17.84 -2.25
C ILE A 243 0.37 -17.11 -1.00
N VAL A 244 0.21 -15.78 -1.06
CA VAL A 244 -0.32 -14.98 0.05
C VAL A 244 -1.75 -15.41 0.40
N TYR A 245 -2.58 -15.71 -0.60
CA TYR A 245 -3.92 -16.27 -0.39
C TYR A 245 -3.87 -17.57 0.41
N LEU A 246 -3.01 -18.53 0.03
CA LEU A 246 -2.85 -19.79 0.74
C LEU A 246 -2.31 -19.58 2.16
N LEU A 247 -1.37 -18.65 2.35
CA LEU A 247 -0.89 -18.26 3.68
C LEU A 247 -2.01 -17.66 4.54
N MET A 248 -2.98 -16.95 3.96
CA MET A 248 -4.12 -16.43 4.71
C MET A 248 -5.20 -17.49 4.98
N ALA A 249 -5.45 -18.38 4.01
CA ALA A 249 -6.54 -19.34 4.05
C ALA A 249 -6.21 -20.58 4.89
N GLU A 250 -4.99 -21.10 4.76
CA GLU A 250 -4.61 -22.42 5.28
C GLU A 250 -3.62 -22.35 6.45
N VAL A 251 -2.82 -21.28 6.54
CA VAL A 251 -1.77 -21.19 7.56
C VAL A 251 -2.32 -20.61 8.86
N GLY A 252 -2.37 -21.45 9.89
CA GLY A 252 -2.77 -21.04 11.24
C GLY A 252 -1.85 -19.94 11.79
N ALA A 253 -2.40 -19.09 12.66
CA ALA A 253 -1.70 -17.91 13.21
C ALA A 253 -0.33 -18.25 13.85
N GLY A 254 -0.17 -19.45 14.43
CA GLY A 254 1.10 -19.89 15.00
C GLY A 254 2.20 -20.11 13.97
N VAL A 255 1.90 -20.75 12.84
CA VAL A 255 2.89 -20.96 11.76
C VAL A 255 3.25 -19.65 11.09
N LEU A 256 2.26 -18.76 10.90
CA LEU A 256 2.53 -17.42 10.38
C LEU A 256 3.46 -16.64 11.33
N ALA A 257 3.25 -16.72 12.64
CA ALA A 257 4.14 -16.09 13.62
C ALA A 257 5.58 -16.64 13.53
N TRP A 258 5.77 -17.95 13.34
CA TRP A 258 7.09 -18.54 13.11
C TRP A 258 7.76 -18.04 11.83
N ILE A 259 7.01 -17.98 10.72
CA ILE A 259 7.53 -17.46 9.45
C ILE A 259 7.99 -16.01 9.61
N LEU A 260 7.18 -15.16 10.26
CA LEU A 260 7.54 -13.77 10.51
C LEU A 260 8.74 -13.66 11.46
N GLY A 261 8.78 -14.45 12.53
CA GLY A 261 9.90 -14.46 13.48
C GLY A 261 11.21 -14.98 12.89
N ALA A 262 11.18 -15.65 11.74
CA ALA A 262 12.39 -15.98 10.98
C ALA A 262 12.82 -14.88 10.01
N LEU A 263 11.88 -13.98 9.63
CA LEU A 263 12.14 -12.85 8.71
C LEU A 263 12.61 -11.58 9.44
N PHE A 264 12.35 -11.46 10.74
CA PHE A 264 12.71 -10.33 11.62
C PHE A 264 13.62 -10.78 12.75
#